data_AF-A0A0U3GFC8-F1
#
_entry.id   AF-A0A0U3GFC8-F1
#
_cell.length_a   1.000
_cell.length_b   1.000
_cell.length_c   1.000
_cell.angle_alpha   90.00
_cell.angle_beta   90.00
_cell.angle_gamma   90.00
#
_symmetry.space_group_name_H-M   'P 1'
#
loop_
_entity.id
_entity.type
_entity.pdbx_description
1 polymer ?
#
loop_
_entity_poly.entity_id
_entity_poly.type
_entity_poly.pdbx_seq_one_letter_code
_entity_poly.pdbx_strand_id
1 'polypeptide(L)'
;MALDWDVMVTGHSNLGYKADVQFVQDYIRDVQTFIHAGLAKAQFAEHFKGESPFSWYAGYTNDIIDFAHAKMAEKYRKGREEKFDIVAKSHVRVMFWAMFARAL
;
A
#
# COMPACT_ATOMS: atom_id res chain seq x y z
N MET A 1 27.65 14.74 2.57
CA MET A 1 27.93 14.26 1.20
C MET A 1 26.94 13.14 0.91
N ALA A 2 26.18 13.23 -0.17
CA ALA A 2 25.38 12.09 -0.62
C ALA A 2 26.32 11.12 -1.34
N LEU A 3 26.22 9.82 -1.02
CA LEU A 3 26.98 8.79 -1.73
C LEU A 3 26.40 8.68 -3.14
N ASP A 4 27.21 8.90 -4.18
CA ASP A 4 26.82 8.69 -5.56
C ASP A 4 27.10 7.22 -5.93
N TRP A 5 26.04 6.42 -6.08
CA TRP A 5 26.14 4.99 -6.33
C TRP A 5 24.98 4.51 -7.19
N ASP A 6 25.25 3.62 -8.15
CA ASP A 6 24.21 2.95 -8.95
C ASP A 6 24.01 1.48 -8.50
N VAL A 7 25.08 0.85 -8.02
CA VAL A 7 25.10 -0.50 -7.45
C VAL A 7 25.92 -0.50 -6.17
N MET A 8 25.41 -1.13 -5.12
CA MET A 8 26.18 -1.44 -3.91
C MET A 8 26.33 -2.95 -3.74
N VAL A 9 27.56 -3.38 -3.46
CA VAL A 9 27.87 -4.75 -3.03
C VAL A 9 27.83 -4.75 -1.49
N THR A 10 26.72 -5.18 -0.91
CA THR A 10 26.50 -5.08 0.54
C THR A 10 27.04 -6.29 1.33
N GLY A 11 27.96 -7.07 0.73
CA GLY A 11 28.48 -8.32 1.28
C GLY A 11 27.59 -9.54 1.00
N HIS A 12 28.16 -10.75 1.12
CA HIS A 12 27.49 -12.04 0.86
C HIS A 12 26.85 -12.19 -0.54
N SER A 13 27.48 -11.60 -1.58
CA SER A 13 27.01 -11.65 -2.97
C SER A 13 25.65 -10.98 -3.22
N ASN A 14 25.16 -10.18 -2.28
CA ASN A 14 23.96 -9.37 -2.48
C ASN A 14 24.31 -8.10 -3.26
N LEU A 15 23.60 -7.89 -4.37
CA LEU A 15 23.67 -6.68 -5.17
C LEU A 15 22.42 -5.84 -4.90
N GLY A 16 22.62 -4.61 -4.43
CA GLY A 16 21.55 -3.62 -4.31
C GLY A 16 21.67 -2.61 -5.44
N TYR A 17 20.66 -2.51 -6.30
CA TYR A 17 20.58 -1.48 -7.32
C TYR A 17 19.80 -0.27 -6.79
N LYS A 18 20.26 0.94 -7.13
CA LYS A 18 19.53 2.18 -6.77
C LYS A 18 18.11 2.19 -7.32
N ALA A 19 17.93 1.63 -8.52
CA ALA A 19 16.63 1.48 -9.16
C ALA A 19 15.65 0.62 -8.34
N ASP A 20 16.13 -0.45 -7.70
CA ASP A 20 15.29 -1.30 -6.85
C ASP A 20 14.87 -0.58 -5.57
N VAL A 21 15.80 0.18 -4.97
CA VAL A 21 15.49 1.04 -3.81
C VAL A 21 14.44 2.09 -4.18
N GLN A 22 14.62 2.76 -5.33
CA GLN A 22 13.65 3.73 -5.83
C GLN A 22 12.29 3.08 -6.10
N PHE A 23 12.27 1.89 -6.70
CA PHE A 23 11.05 1.14 -6.95
C PHE A 23 10.29 0.84 -5.65
N VAL A 24 11.00 0.39 -4.60
CA VAL A 24 10.38 0.10 -3.29
C VAL A 24 9.86 1.39 -2.63
N GLN A 25 10.62 2.48 -2.68
CA GLN A 25 10.18 3.78 -2.16
C GLN A 25 8.94 4.29 -2.87
N ASP A 26 8.91 4.21 -4.21
CA ASP A 26 7.76 4.57 -5.03
C ASP A 26 6.55 3.70 -4.72
N TYR A 27 6.76 2.38 -4.59
CA TYR A 27 5.71 1.44 -4.21
C TYR A 27 5.08 1.80 -2.86
N ILE A 28 5.90 2.08 -1.83
CA ILE A 28 5.41 2.47 -0.50
C ILE A 28 4.62 3.79 -0.56
N ARG A 29 5.18 4.80 -1.24
CA ARG A 29 4.52 6.10 -1.43
C ARG A 29 3.18 5.96 -2.14
N ASP A 30 3.11 5.11 -3.16
CA ASP A 30 1.90 4.88 -3.92
C ASP A 30 0.83 4.15 -3.09
N VAL A 31 1.21 3.15 -2.30
CA VAL A 31 0.28 2.51 -1.34
C VAL A 31 -0.34 3.56 -0.42
N GLN A 32 0.47 4.42 0.19
CA GLN A 32 -0.02 5.50 1.07
C GLN A 32 -0.93 6.48 0.31
N THR A 33 -0.50 6.91 -0.88
CA THR A 33 -1.25 7.85 -1.72
C THR A 33 -2.61 7.28 -2.10
N PHE A 34 -2.67 6.02 -2.50
CA PHE A 34 -3.93 5.38 -2.90
C PHE A 34 -4.84 5.07 -1.72
N ILE A 35 -4.28 4.80 -0.53
CA ILE A 35 -5.06 4.72 0.71
C ILE A 35 -5.69 6.09 1.03
N HIS A 36 -4.94 7.18 0.97
CA HIS A 36 -5.50 8.54 1.15
C HIS A 36 -6.59 8.86 0.13
N ALA A 37 -6.39 8.48 -1.13
CA ALA A 37 -7.42 8.66 -2.16
C ALA A 37 -8.66 7.78 -1.88
N GLY A 38 -8.49 6.58 -1.33
CA GLY A 38 -9.58 5.72 -0.89
C GLY A 38 -10.36 6.33 0.27
N LEU A 39 -9.68 6.87 1.28
CA LEU A 39 -10.28 7.59 2.41
C LEU A 39 -11.13 8.79 1.94
N ALA A 40 -10.66 9.52 0.93
CA ALA A 40 -11.38 10.66 0.36
C ALA A 40 -12.62 10.25 -0.45
N LYS A 41 -12.71 9.00 -0.91
CA LYS A 41 -13.82 8.50 -1.75
C LYS A 41 -14.84 7.67 -0.97
N ALA A 42 -14.40 6.90 0.02
CA ALA A 42 -15.25 6.01 0.78
C ALA A 42 -16.33 6.81 1.52
N GLN A 43 -17.60 6.44 1.31
CA GLN A 43 -18.73 7.12 1.91
C GLN A 43 -19.02 6.52 3.30
N PHE A 44 -18.39 7.08 4.34
CA PHE A 44 -18.54 6.59 5.72
C PHE A 44 -20.01 6.37 6.13
N ALA A 45 -20.90 7.28 5.73
CA ALA A 45 -22.33 7.22 6.05
C ALA A 45 -23.02 5.94 5.54
N GLU A 46 -22.54 5.34 4.44
CA GLU A 46 -23.11 4.11 3.88
C GLU A 46 -22.80 2.87 4.71
N HIS A 47 -21.78 2.94 5.57
CA HIS A 47 -21.37 1.84 6.45
C HIS A 47 -21.93 1.99 7.87
N PHE A 48 -22.50 3.15 8.21
CA PHE A 48 -23.14 3.38 9.50
C PHE A 48 -24.59 2.88 9.47
N LYS A 49 -24.78 1.57 9.53
CA LYS A 49 -26.09 0.91 9.30
C LYS A 49 -26.66 0.11 10.49
N GLY A 50 -26.14 0.22 11.71
CA GLY A 50 -26.66 -0.63 12.79
C GLY A 50 -26.36 -0.22 14.22
N GLU A 51 -27.04 -0.93 15.14
CA GLU A 51 -27.04 -0.76 16.60
C GLU A 51 -25.67 -1.04 17.27
N SER A 52 -24.72 -1.63 16.52
CA SER A 52 -23.37 -1.92 17.02
C SER A 52 -22.38 -0.81 16.62
N PRO A 53 -21.63 -0.24 17.59
CA PRO A 53 -20.71 0.86 17.36
C PRO A 53 -19.51 0.52 16.46
N PHE A 54 -19.30 -0.76 16.13
CA PHE A 54 -18.19 -1.22 15.27
C PHE A 54 -18.65 -1.73 13.90
N SER A 55 -19.95 -1.69 13.60
CA SER A 55 -20.52 -2.21 12.35
C SER A 55 -19.97 -1.52 11.10
N TRP A 56 -19.61 -0.24 11.21
CA TRP A 56 -19.00 0.54 10.14
C TRP A 56 -17.58 0.09 9.79
N TYR A 57 -16.86 -0.45 10.78
CA TYR A 57 -15.40 -0.56 10.72
C TYR A 57 -14.91 -1.46 9.59
N ALA A 58 -15.45 -2.68 9.53
CA ALA A 58 -15.01 -3.67 8.54
C ALA A 58 -15.38 -3.25 7.11
N GLY A 59 -16.61 -2.75 6.89
CA GLY A 59 -17.07 -2.32 5.57
C GLY A 59 -16.28 -1.12 5.04
N TYR A 60 -16.22 -0.04 5.83
CA TYR A 60 -15.51 1.18 5.45
C TYR A 60 -14.02 0.91 5.18
N THR A 61 -13.37 0.13 6.05
CA THR A 61 -11.95 -0.22 5.89
C THR A 61 -11.70 -1.06 4.64
N ASN A 62 -12.57 -2.03 4.34
CA ASN A 62 -12.42 -2.87 3.17
C ASN A 62 -12.57 -2.07 1.87
N ASP A 63 -13.51 -1.14 1.81
CA ASP A 63 -13.72 -0.30 0.61
C ASP A 63 -12.48 0.54 0.29
N ILE A 64 -11.83 1.11 1.31
CA ILE A 64 -10.58 1.86 1.16
C ILE A 64 -9.45 0.95 0.67
N ILE A 65 -9.28 -0.21 1.31
CA ILE A 65 -8.23 -1.17 0.96
C ILE A 65 -8.43 -1.70 -0.47
N ASP A 66 -9.66 -2.03 -0.85
CA ASP A 66 -9.99 -2.57 -2.16
C ASP A 66 -9.79 -1.52 -3.26
N PHE A 67 -10.16 -0.26 -2.98
CA PHE A 67 -9.83 0.87 -3.86
C PHE A 67 -8.32 1.01 -4.07
N ALA A 68 -7.55 1.05 -2.98
CA ALA A 68 -6.10 1.21 -3.08
C ALA A 68 -5.44 0.00 -3.77
N HIS A 69 -5.90 -1.22 -3.48
CA HIS A 69 -5.44 -2.43 -4.15
C HIS A 69 -5.69 -2.40 -5.66
N ALA A 70 -6.87 -1.94 -6.10
CA ALA A 70 -7.16 -1.78 -7.52
C ALA A 70 -6.20 -0.80 -8.21
N LYS A 71 -5.87 0.33 -7.56
CA LYS A 71 -4.87 1.29 -8.07
C LYS A 71 -3.46 0.74 -8.11
N MET A 72 -3.07 -0.03 -7.10
CA MET A 72 -1.80 -0.76 -7.13
C MET A 72 -1.77 -1.77 -8.27
N ALA A 73 -2.88 -2.45 -8.56
CA ALA A 73 -2.97 -3.45 -9.63
C ALA A 73 -2.82 -2.81 -11.00
N GLU A 74 -3.51 -1.68 -11.24
CA GLU A 74 -3.39 -0.88 -12.47
C GLU A 74 -1.91 -0.54 -12.78
N LYS A 75 -1.13 -0.17 -11.76
CA LYS A 75 0.25 0.29 -11.94
C LYS A 75 1.30 -0.83 -11.93
N TYR A 76 1.15 -1.83 -11.07
CA TYR A 76 2.23 -2.77 -10.76
C TYR A 76 1.99 -4.21 -11.20
N ARG A 77 0.75 -4.61 -11.50
CA ARG A 77 0.39 -6.03 -11.70
C ARG A 77 0.95 -6.63 -12.99
N LYS A 78 0.95 -5.87 -14.09
CA LYS A 78 1.35 -6.36 -15.42
C LYS A 78 2.77 -6.95 -15.41
N GLY A 79 2.89 -8.22 -15.77
CA GLY A 79 4.16 -8.96 -15.79
C GLY A 79 4.64 -9.45 -14.43
N ARG A 80 3.83 -9.29 -13.37
CA ARG A 80 4.12 -9.70 -11.99
C ARG A 80 2.89 -10.31 -11.31
N GLU A 81 1.94 -10.81 -12.08
CA GLU A 81 0.58 -11.19 -11.65
C GLU A 81 0.61 -12.12 -10.43
N GLU A 82 1.33 -13.23 -10.53
CA GLU A 82 1.45 -14.21 -9.44
C GLU A 82 1.95 -13.56 -8.13
N LYS A 83 3.03 -12.76 -8.22
CA LYS A 83 3.65 -12.17 -7.04
C LYS A 83 2.75 -11.07 -6.48
N PHE A 84 2.19 -10.24 -7.35
CA PHE A 84 1.30 -9.14 -6.98
C PHE A 84 0.05 -9.66 -6.28
N ASP A 85 -0.65 -10.62 -6.88
CA ASP A 85 -1.93 -11.13 -6.39
C ASP A 85 -1.78 -11.86 -5.04
N ILE A 86 -0.60 -12.42 -4.74
CA ILE A 86 -0.32 -13.06 -3.45
C ILE A 86 -0.15 -12.03 -2.32
N VAL A 87 0.62 -10.95 -2.52
CA VAL A 87 1.07 -10.09 -1.41
C VAL A 87 0.53 -8.66 -1.41
N ALA A 88 0.12 -8.11 -2.56
CA ALA A 88 -0.17 -6.68 -2.67
C ALA A 88 -1.32 -6.24 -1.77
N LYS A 89 -2.41 -7.02 -1.69
CA LYS A 89 -3.55 -6.70 -0.80
C LYS A 89 -3.14 -6.69 0.68
N SER A 90 -2.24 -7.58 1.07
CA SER A 90 -1.68 -7.64 2.42
C SER A 90 -0.83 -6.41 2.73
N HIS A 91 0.00 -5.95 1.79
CA HIS A 91 0.79 -4.73 1.95
C HIS A 91 -0.09 -3.50 2.14
N VAL A 92 -1.13 -3.34 1.31
CA VAL A 92 -2.10 -2.24 1.43
C VAL A 92 -2.78 -2.26 2.79
N ARG A 93 -3.24 -3.43 3.25
CA ARG A 93 -3.87 -3.59 4.55
C ARG A 93 -2.95 -3.23 5.71
N VAL A 94 -1.71 -3.72 5.70
CA VAL A 94 -0.73 -3.42 6.75
C VAL A 94 -0.41 -1.93 6.78
N MET A 95 -0.24 -1.29 5.62
CA MET A 95 0.01 0.15 5.56
C MET A 95 -1.19 0.96 6.04
N PHE A 96 -2.42 0.59 5.66
CA PHE A 96 -3.64 1.22 6.16
C PHE A 96 -3.69 1.20 7.69
N TRP A 97 -3.42 0.04 8.29
CA TRP A 97 -3.37 -0.08 9.75
C TRP A 97 -2.27 0.75 10.39
N ALA A 98 -1.08 0.80 9.77
CA ALA A 98 0.00 1.63 10.25
C ALA A 98 -0.37 3.12 10.23
N MET A 99 -1.03 3.59 9.16
CA MET A 99 -1.51 4.97 9.03
C MET A 99 -2.60 5.27 10.07
N PHE A 100 -3.60 4.39 10.18
CA PHE A 100 -4.69 4.54 11.14
C PHE A 100 -4.21 4.56 12.60
N ALA A 101 -3.32 3.64 12.98
CA ALA A 101 -2.83 3.53 14.36
C ALA A 101 -1.80 4.59 14.74
N ARG A 102 -1.06 5.15 13.77
CA ARG A 102 0.05 6.07 14.03
C ARG A 102 -0.20 7.51 13.57
N ALA A 103 -1.36 7.80 12.98
CA ALA A 103 -1.70 9.11 12.40
C ALA A 103 -0.64 9.61 11.38
N LEU A 104 -0.16 8.70 10.52
CA LEU A 104 0.78 8.99 9.43
C LEU A 104 0.06 9.54 8.20
#